data_AF-A0A2I0NXY8-F1
#
_entry.id   AF-A0A2I0NXY8-F1
#
_cell.length_a   1.000
_cell.length_b   1.000
_cell.length_c   1.000
_cell.angle_alpha   90.00
_cell.angle_beta   90.00
_cell.angle_gamma   90.00
#
_symmetry.space_group_name_H-M   'P 1'
#
loop_
_entity.id
_entity.type
_entity.pdbx_description
1 polymer ?
#
loop_
_entity_poly.entity_id
_entity_poly.type
_entity_poly.pdbx_seq_one_letter_code
_entity_poly.pdbx_strand_id
1 'polypeptide(L)'
;MKTDQKNLAILLDLQKNEITEHLIYTKIAATTTSSHNRQVLTRIAGEELDHYGIWKQYTKRDVAPAMLRVSYYYLLARLLGMTFAIKLMEGVEKRAQSADHALPFTVPEIAGILKNEEVHEQELIALIDEERLKYVGSVVLGLNDALVEFTGTLAGLTFAIQNTQIIAVVGLVMGVAASLSMAASEYLSQRSDGGPTDP
;
A
#
# COMPACT_ATOMS: atom_id res chain seq x y z
N MET A 1 11.77 3.69 -35.79
CA MET A 1 10.56 4.54 -35.64
C MET A 1 9.51 3.96 -34.70
N LYS A 2 8.86 2.80 -34.94
CA LYS A 2 7.86 2.25 -33.97
C LYS A 2 8.48 1.77 -32.64
N THR A 3 9.67 1.19 -32.70
CA THR A 3 10.39 0.69 -31.52
C THR A 3 10.88 1.82 -30.60
N ASP A 4 11.41 2.90 -31.17
CA ASP A 4 11.92 4.07 -30.41
C ASP A 4 10.78 4.79 -29.67
N GLN A 5 9.60 4.86 -30.29
CA GLN A 5 8.42 5.52 -29.71
C GLN A 5 7.81 4.69 -28.58
N LYS A 6 7.82 3.35 -28.69
CA LYS A 6 7.40 2.44 -27.61
C LYS A 6 8.36 2.54 -26.41
N ASN A 7 9.67 2.55 -26.66
CA ASN A 7 10.68 2.67 -25.60
C ASN A 7 10.58 4.00 -24.87
N LEU A 8 10.35 5.11 -25.60
CA LEU A 8 10.15 6.43 -24.98
C LEU A 8 8.90 6.47 -24.09
N ALA A 9 7.80 5.85 -24.51
CA ALA A 9 6.58 5.80 -23.70
C ALA A 9 6.79 5.05 -22.38
N ILE A 10 7.52 3.93 -22.41
CA ILE A 10 7.88 3.15 -21.21
C ILE A 10 8.75 4.00 -20.28
N LEU A 11 9.80 4.65 -20.81
CA LEU A 11 10.68 5.50 -20.00
C LEU A 11 9.95 6.68 -19.36
N LEU A 12 8.97 7.27 -20.05
CA LEU A 12 8.14 8.34 -19.51
C LEU A 12 7.20 7.84 -18.39
N ASP A 13 6.70 6.60 -18.49
CA ASP A 13 5.87 6.01 -17.44
C ASP A 13 6.72 5.69 -16.19
N LEU A 14 7.89 5.07 -16.37
CA LEU A 14 8.86 4.84 -15.29
C LEU A 14 9.22 6.17 -14.61
N GLN A 15 9.65 7.18 -15.39
CA GLN A 15 9.94 8.50 -14.87
C GLN A 15 8.75 9.09 -14.07
N LYS A 16 7.52 8.91 -14.54
CA LYS A 16 6.33 9.39 -13.85
C LYS A 16 6.10 8.66 -12.52
N ASN A 17 6.38 7.36 -12.48
CA ASN A 17 6.24 6.56 -11.27
C ASN A 17 7.23 7.01 -10.21
N GLU A 18 8.52 7.15 -10.56
CA GLU A 18 9.57 7.61 -9.63
C GLU A 18 9.19 8.92 -8.91
N ILE A 19 8.77 9.95 -9.67
CA ILE A 19 8.40 11.25 -9.08
C ILE A 19 7.10 11.17 -8.26
N THR A 20 6.23 10.21 -8.59
CA THR A 20 5.01 9.96 -7.83
C THR A 20 5.34 9.24 -6.52
N GLU A 21 6.18 8.21 -6.53
CA GLU A 21 6.67 7.50 -5.34
C GLU A 21 7.45 8.43 -4.41
N HIS A 22 8.36 9.26 -4.94
CA HIS A 22 9.05 10.32 -4.20
C HIS A 22 8.07 11.14 -3.36
N LEU A 23 6.98 11.62 -3.97
CA LEU A 23 5.98 12.43 -3.26
C LEU A 23 5.15 11.63 -2.26
N ILE A 24 4.85 10.37 -2.55
CA ILE A 24 4.13 9.48 -1.63
C ILE A 24 4.98 9.26 -0.39
N TYR A 25 6.22 8.81 -0.55
CA TYR A 25 7.15 8.57 0.55
C TYR A 25 7.40 9.82 1.37
N THR A 26 7.61 10.97 0.73
CA THR A 26 7.78 12.27 1.42
C THR A 26 6.56 12.61 2.28
N LYS A 27 5.35 12.43 1.76
CA LYS A 27 4.12 12.72 2.51
C LYS A 27 3.88 11.76 3.65
N ILE A 28 4.15 10.48 3.45
CA ILE A 28 4.01 9.46 4.50
C ILE A 28 5.02 9.77 5.61
N ALA A 29 6.30 9.98 5.27
CA ALA A 29 7.38 10.32 6.20
C ALA A 29 7.05 11.53 7.08
N ALA A 30 6.43 12.57 6.50
CA ALA A 30 6.03 13.77 7.24
C ALA A 30 5.00 13.49 8.35
N THR A 31 4.25 12.39 8.26
CA THR A 31 3.25 11.98 9.25
C THR A 31 3.66 10.76 10.08
N THR A 32 4.85 10.21 9.83
CA THR A 32 5.40 9.07 10.56
C THR A 32 5.99 9.49 11.91
N THR A 33 5.52 8.87 12.99
CA THR A 33 5.96 9.16 14.36
C THR A 33 7.35 8.61 14.68
N SER A 34 7.65 7.38 14.24
CA SER A 34 8.95 6.75 14.45
C SER A 34 10.04 7.53 13.72
N SER A 35 11.03 8.02 14.47
CA SER A 35 12.14 8.76 13.87
C SER A 35 12.97 7.88 12.94
N HIS A 36 13.08 6.58 13.23
CA HIS A 36 13.78 5.63 12.38
C HIS A 36 13.04 5.45 11.04
N ASN A 37 11.74 5.11 11.09
CA ASN A 37 10.94 4.85 9.90
C ASN A 37 10.83 6.12 9.03
N ARG A 38 10.72 7.29 9.67
CA ARG A 38 10.75 8.58 8.95
C ARG A 38 12.07 8.80 8.22
N GLN A 39 13.21 8.46 8.82
CA GLN A 39 14.52 8.59 8.16
C GLN A 39 14.63 7.66 6.96
N VAL A 40 14.22 6.40 7.11
CA VAL A 40 14.20 5.42 6.01
C VAL A 40 13.33 5.91 4.85
N LEU A 41 12.08 6.30 5.12
CA LEU A 41 11.18 6.84 4.08
C LEU A 41 11.69 8.11 3.42
N THR A 42 12.34 9.00 4.19
CA THR A 42 12.90 10.24 3.63
C THR A 42 14.09 9.95 2.73
N ARG A 43 14.92 8.96 3.09
CA ARG A 43 16.04 8.52 2.26
C ARG A 43 15.54 7.89 0.96
N ILE A 44 14.64 6.92 1.04
CA ILE A 44 14.03 6.26 -0.13
C ILE A 44 13.38 7.31 -1.04
N ALA A 45 12.61 8.26 -0.48
CA ALA A 45 12.06 9.35 -1.27
C ALA A 45 13.14 10.13 -2.05
N GLY A 46 14.29 10.39 -1.44
CA GLY A 46 15.42 11.04 -2.12
C GLY A 46 15.99 10.19 -3.25
N GLU A 47 16.13 8.89 -3.03
CA GLU A 47 16.62 7.92 -4.03
C GLU A 47 15.67 7.84 -5.24
N GLU A 48 14.35 7.87 -5.06
CA GLU A 48 13.39 7.94 -6.18
C GLU A 48 13.50 9.24 -6.98
N LEU A 49 13.84 10.35 -6.33
CA LEU A 49 14.09 11.61 -7.03
C LEU A 49 15.35 11.53 -7.90
N ASP A 50 16.37 10.81 -7.43
CA ASP A 50 17.58 10.54 -8.22
C ASP A 50 17.26 9.62 -9.41
N HIS A 51 16.42 8.58 -9.22
CA HIS A 51 15.93 7.73 -10.30
C HIS A 51 15.14 8.53 -11.35
N TYR A 52 14.23 9.42 -10.93
CA TYR A 52 13.57 10.38 -11.83
C TYR A 52 14.58 11.18 -12.65
N GLY A 53 15.65 11.65 -11.99
CA GLY A 53 16.76 12.37 -12.60
C GLY A 53 17.47 11.55 -13.69
N ILE A 54 17.74 10.27 -13.44
CA ILE A 54 18.33 9.35 -14.41
C ILE A 54 17.42 9.21 -15.62
N TRP A 55 16.12 8.91 -15.42
CA TRP A 55 15.19 8.76 -16.54
C TRP A 55 15.02 10.04 -17.34
N LYS A 56 15.01 11.22 -16.68
CA LYS A 56 15.00 12.53 -17.33
C LYS A 56 16.18 12.74 -18.27
N GLN A 57 17.35 12.17 -17.97
CA GLN A 57 18.51 12.22 -18.87
C GLN A 57 18.24 11.47 -20.18
N TYR A 58 17.41 10.44 -20.18
CA TYR A 58 17.06 9.66 -21.37
C TYR A 58 15.83 10.22 -22.10
N THR A 59 14.77 10.59 -21.37
CA THR A 59 13.53 11.12 -21.97
C THR A 59 13.67 12.56 -22.45
N LYS A 60 14.62 13.32 -21.87
CA LYS A 60 14.82 14.76 -22.08
C LYS A 60 13.55 15.59 -21.84
N ARG A 61 12.65 15.10 -20.98
CA ARG A 61 11.37 15.74 -20.65
C ARG A 61 11.16 15.80 -19.15
N ASP A 62 10.45 16.83 -18.71
CA ASP A 62 9.91 16.88 -17.36
C ASP A 62 8.51 16.25 -17.35
N VAL A 63 8.25 15.41 -16.36
CA VAL A 63 6.98 14.70 -16.19
C VAL A 63 6.41 15.02 -14.83
N ALA A 64 5.14 15.42 -14.80
CA ALA A 64 4.45 15.74 -13.55
C ALA A 64 3.98 14.46 -12.83
N PRO A 65 4.02 14.43 -11.49
CA PRO A 65 3.57 13.29 -10.70
C PRO A 65 2.06 13.06 -10.81
N ALA A 66 1.64 11.82 -10.60
CA ALA A 66 0.23 11.45 -10.55
C ALA A 66 -0.42 11.86 -9.21
N MET A 67 -0.82 13.12 -9.08
CA MET A 67 -1.34 13.68 -7.82
C MET A 67 -2.54 12.94 -7.20
N LEU A 68 -3.37 12.30 -8.03
CA LEU A 68 -4.45 11.43 -7.55
C LEU A 68 -3.91 10.19 -6.84
N ARG A 69 -2.88 9.54 -7.40
CA ARG A 69 -2.18 8.40 -6.80
C ARG A 69 -1.52 8.83 -5.49
N VAL A 70 -0.85 10.00 -5.49
CA VAL A 70 -0.26 10.58 -4.28
C VAL A 70 -1.29 10.76 -3.17
N SER A 71 -2.44 11.35 -3.49
CA SER A 71 -3.50 11.61 -2.52
C SER A 71 -4.14 10.31 -2.00
N TYR A 72 -4.31 9.32 -2.88
CA TYR A 72 -4.86 8.01 -2.53
C TYR A 72 -3.97 7.27 -1.52
N TYR A 73 -2.68 7.10 -1.81
CA TYR A 73 -1.77 6.39 -0.90
C TYR A 73 -1.51 7.16 0.39
N TYR A 74 -1.48 8.50 0.33
CA TYR A 74 -1.44 9.32 1.54
C TYR A 74 -2.66 9.10 2.44
N LEU A 75 -3.87 9.07 1.86
CA LEU A 75 -5.09 8.81 2.61
C LEU A 75 -5.09 7.38 3.20
N LEU A 76 -4.68 6.38 2.42
CA LEU A 76 -4.54 5.01 2.93
C LEU A 76 -3.56 4.93 4.09
N ALA A 77 -2.41 5.61 4.00
CA ALA A 77 -1.43 5.63 5.07
C ALA A 77 -2.01 6.25 6.36
N ARG A 78 -2.87 7.26 6.22
CA ARG A 78 -3.54 7.93 7.35
C ARG A 78 -4.67 7.10 7.96
N LEU A 79 -5.39 6.31 7.17
CA LEU A 79 -6.55 5.54 7.62
C LEU A 79 -6.20 4.13 8.08
N LEU A 80 -5.32 3.45 7.35
CA LEU A 80 -5.00 2.02 7.53
C LEU A 80 -3.57 1.79 8.05
N GLY A 81 -2.76 2.84 8.16
CA GLY A 81 -1.37 2.78 8.58
C GLY A 81 -0.38 2.81 7.40
N MET A 82 0.82 3.34 7.65
CA MET A 82 1.86 3.53 6.63
C MET A 82 2.30 2.22 5.99
N THR A 83 2.48 1.19 6.80
CA THR A 83 2.85 -0.18 6.41
C THR A 83 1.91 -0.76 5.36
N PHE A 84 0.60 -0.61 5.56
CA PHE A 84 -0.39 -1.09 4.60
C PHE A 84 -0.30 -0.34 3.27
N ALA A 85 -0.24 0.99 3.33
CA ALA A 85 -0.20 1.83 2.14
C ALA A 85 1.04 1.57 1.27
N ILE A 86 2.21 1.46 1.90
CA ILE A 86 3.47 1.15 1.22
C ILE A 86 3.40 -0.23 0.58
N LYS A 87 3.00 -1.27 1.33
CA LYS A 87 2.93 -2.63 0.78
C LYS A 87 1.95 -2.75 -0.39
N LEU A 88 0.83 -2.03 -0.34
CA LEU A 88 -0.11 -1.98 -1.46
C LEU A 88 0.50 -1.31 -2.69
N MET A 89 1.31 -0.27 -2.49
CA MET A 89 2.00 0.43 -3.57
C MET A 89 3.04 -0.47 -4.26
N GLU A 90 3.95 -1.04 -3.48
CA GLU A 90 4.99 -1.97 -3.94
C GLU A 90 4.41 -3.17 -4.71
N GLY A 91 3.30 -3.72 -4.20
CA GLY A 91 2.62 -4.84 -4.84
C GLY A 91 2.03 -4.50 -6.21
N VAL A 92 1.65 -3.24 -6.45
CA VAL A 92 1.19 -2.77 -7.78
C VAL A 92 2.37 -2.62 -8.72
N GLU A 93 3.47 -2.07 -8.24
CA GLU A 93 4.67 -1.82 -9.04
C GLU A 93 5.32 -3.12 -9.51
N LYS A 94 5.50 -4.10 -8.62
CA LYS A 94 6.00 -5.43 -8.99
C LYS A 94 5.19 -6.10 -10.09
N ARG A 95 3.87 -5.93 -10.07
CA ARG A 95 2.98 -6.46 -11.12
C ARG A 95 3.17 -5.72 -12.43
N ALA A 96 3.40 -4.41 -12.40
CA ALA A 96 3.69 -3.62 -13.59
C ALA A 96 5.05 -4.02 -14.20
N GLN A 97 6.10 -4.12 -13.38
CA GLN A 97 7.44 -4.53 -13.83
C GLN A 97 7.50 -5.97 -14.38
N SER A 98 6.75 -6.91 -13.78
CA SER A 98 6.70 -8.31 -14.25
C SER A 98 5.82 -8.51 -15.49
N ALA A 99 4.82 -7.65 -15.73
CA ALA A 99 4.01 -7.71 -16.94
C ALA A 99 4.76 -7.17 -18.18
N ASP A 100 5.66 -6.20 -18.00
CA ASP A 100 6.38 -5.50 -19.07
C ASP A 100 7.88 -5.87 -19.15
N HIS A 101 8.18 -7.19 -19.26
CA HIS A 101 9.53 -7.78 -19.40
C HIS A 101 10.42 -7.25 -20.57
N ALA A 102 10.03 -6.18 -21.24
CA ALA A 102 10.82 -5.51 -22.28
C ALA A 102 11.27 -4.12 -21.82
N LEU A 103 11.82 -4.02 -20.60
CA LEU A 103 12.68 -2.87 -20.28
C LEU A 103 13.77 -2.79 -21.37
N PRO A 104 13.97 -1.64 -22.01
CA PRO A 104 14.96 -1.54 -23.06
C PRO A 104 16.34 -1.73 -22.41
N PHE A 105 16.96 -2.89 -22.65
CA PHE A 105 18.32 -3.29 -22.21
C PHE A 105 19.44 -2.31 -22.64
N THR A 106 19.08 -1.14 -23.17
CA THR A 106 19.96 -0.11 -23.72
C THR A 106 20.37 0.98 -22.71
N VAL A 107 19.85 0.95 -21.47
CA VAL A 107 20.24 1.91 -20.42
C VAL A 107 21.17 1.22 -19.41
N PRO A 108 22.47 1.57 -19.36
CA PRO A 108 23.45 0.96 -18.46
C PRO A 108 23.09 1.06 -16.98
N GLU A 109 22.41 2.15 -16.58
CA GLU A 109 22.04 2.44 -15.20
C GLU A 109 20.85 1.61 -14.69
N ILE A 110 20.11 0.91 -15.57
CA ILE A 110 18.95 0.08 -15.19
C ILE A 110 19.33 -0.96 -14.13
N ALA A 111 20.49 -1.60 -14.27
CA ALA A 111 20.94 -2.59 -13.31
C ALA A 111 21.19 -1.98 -11.92
N GLY A 112 21.58 -0.70 -11.87
CA GLY A 112 21.75 0.05 -10.64
C GLY A 112 20.40 0.37 -9.99
N ILE A 113 19.45 0.87 -10.77
CA ILE A 113 18.08 1.18 -10.30
C ILE A 113 17.39 -0.08 -9.78
N LEU A 114 17.38 -1.17 -10.55
CA LEU A 114 16.75 -2.43 -10.11
C LEU A 114 17.34 -2.99 -8.81
N LYS A 115 18.66 -2.84 -8.63
CA LYS A 115 19.30 -3.24 -7.37
C LYS A 115 18.87 -2.32 -6.22
N ASN A 116 18.70 -1.02 -6.49
CA ASN A 116 18.21 -0.08 -5.50
C ASN A 116 16.77 -0.41 -5.10
N GLU A 117 15.90 -0.71 -6.06
CA GLU A 117 14.52 -1.14 -5.79
C GLU A 117 14.43 -2.39 -4.92
N GLU A 118 15.32 -3.36 -5.13
CA GLU A 118 15.39 -4.55 -4.28
C GLU A 118 15.79 -4.20 -2.83
N VAL A 119 16.67 -3.21 -2.65
CA VAL A 119 17.06 -2.71 -1.33
C VAL A 119 15.92 -1.91 -0.69
N HIS A 120 15.27 -1.01 -1.44
CA HIS A 120 14.10 -0.26 -0.99
C HIS A 120 13.04 -1.24 -0.47
N GLU A 121 12.69 -2.28 -1.23
CA GLU A 121 11.70 -3.25 -0.82
C GLU A 121 12.08 -3.95 0.50
N GLN A 122 13.34 -4.41 0.63
CA GLN A 122 13.80 -5.07 1.85
C GLN A 122 13.74 -4.16 3.07
N GLU A 123 14.13 -2.89 2.92
CA GLU A 123 14.07 -1.90 3.98
C GLU A 123 12.61 -1.57 4.36
N LEU A 124 11.72 -1.45 3.37
CA LEU A 124 10.30 -1.26 3.59
C LEU A 124 9.70 -2.48 4.30
N ILE A 125 10.05 -3.72 3.92
CA ILE A 125 9.63 -4.94 4.63
C ILE A 125 10.10 -4.93 6.08
N ALA A 126 11.33 -4.49 6.36
CA ALA A 126 11.83 -4.40 7.73
C ALA A 126 10.99 -3.42 8.59
N LEU A 127 10.53 -2.31 8.01
CA LEU A 127 9.58 -1.40 8.70
C LEU A 127 8.24 -2.08 9.03
N ILE A 128 7.80 -3.02 8.19
CA ILE A 128 6.53 -3.75 8.36
C ILE A 128 6.63 -4.79 9.47
N ASP A 129 7.76 -5.49 9.58
CA ASP A 129 7.95 -6.54 10.59
C ASP A 129 8.03 -5.98 12.02
N GLU A 130 8.49 -4.74 12.20
CA GLU A 130 8.41 -4.03 13.49
C GLU A 130 6.96 -3.83 13.96
N GLU A 131 6.00 -3.61 13.04
CA GLU A 131 4.58 -3.40 13.37
C GLU A 131 3.76 -4.71 13.38
N ARG A 132 4.15 -5.73 12.59
CA ARG A 132 3.35 -6.95 12.33
C ARG A 132 3.34 -7.96 13.47
N LEU A 133 4.35 -8.00 14.33
CA LEU A 133 4.58 -9.13 15.24
C LEU A 133 3.47 -9.35 16.29
N LYS A 134 2.47 -8.47 16.39
CA LYS A 134 1.31 -8.61 17.28
C LYS A 134 -0.08 -8.65 16.61
N TYR A 135 -0.23 -8.42 15.31
CA TYR A 135 -1.53 -7.95 14.78
C TYR A 135 -2.19 -8.80 13.68
N VAL A 136 -1.41 -9.50 12.85
CA VAL A 136 -1.97 -10.15 11.65
C VAL A 136 -2.74 -11.43 12.01
N GLY A 137 -2.36 -12.12 13.09
CA GLY A 137 -3.03 -13.35 13.51
C GLY A 137 -4.44 -13.14 14.07
N SER A 138 -4.60 -12.17 14.99
CA SER A 138 -5.90 -11.85 15.62
C SER A 138 -6.88 -11.27 14.61
N VAL A 139 -6.42 -10.36 13.75
CA VAL A 139 -7.26 -9.69 12.75
C VAL A 139 -7.76 -10.68 11.69
N VAL A 140 -6.92 -11.60 11.21
CA VAL A 140 -7.33 -12.59 10.19
C VAL A 140 -8.34 -13.59 10.76
N LEU A 141 -8.15 -14.04 12.00
CA LEU A 141 -9.13 -14.92 12.67
C LEU A 141 -10.46 -14.20 12.89
N GLY A 142 -10.42 -12.96 13.40
CA GLY A 142 -11.63 -12.15 13.59
C GLY A 142 -12.36 -11.84 12.28
N LEU A 143 -11.62 -11.56 11.19
CA LEU A 143 -12.20 -11.31 9.87
C LEU A 143 -12.89 -12.56 9.32
N ASN A 144 -12.28 -13.73 9.53
CA ASN A 144 -12.87 -15.00 9.12
C ASN A 144 -14.18 -15.28 9.86
N ASP A 145 -14.19 -15.08 11.19
CA ASP A 145 -15.39 -15.27 12.01
C ASP A 145 -16.51 -14.30 11.60
N ALA A 146 -16.19 -13.02 11.41
CA ALA A 146 -17.16 -12.03 10.97
C ALA A 146 -17.72 -12.30 9.57
N LEU A 147 -16.89 -12.75 8.62
CA LEU A 147 -17.34 -13.09 7.26
C LEU A 147 -18.26 -14.31 7.25
N VAL A 148 -17.95 -15.34 8.04
CA VAL A 148 -18.79 -16.53 8.18
C VAL A 148 -20.14 -16.16 8.81
N GLU A 149 -20.13 -15.38 9.89
CA GLU A 149 -21.35 -14.90 10.56
C GLU A 149 -22.20 -14.02 9.64
N PHE A 150 -21.57 -13.10 8.90
CA PHE A 150 -22.26 -12.20 7.98
C PHE A 150 -22.92 -12.95 6.82
N THR A 151 -22.17 -13.88 6.21
CA THR A 151 -22.65 -14.69 5.09
C THR A 151 -23.75 -15.65 5.53
N GLY A 152 -23.59 -16.30 6.68
CA GLY A 152 -24.61 -17.18 7.26
C GLY A 152 -25.90 -16.44 7.58
N THR A 153 -25.80 -15.26 8.19
CA THR A 153 -26.95 -14.42 8.52
C THR A 153 -27.68 -13.94 7.26
N LEU A 154 -26.96 -13.45 6.25
CA LEU A 154 -27.58 -13.02 4.99
C LEU A 154 -28.22 -14.19 4.22
N ALA A 155 -27.58 -15.37 4.21
CA ALA A 155 -28.15 -16.56 3.61
C ALA A 155 -29.46 -16.95 4.32
N GLY A 156 -29.46 -16.96 5.66
CA GLY A 156 -30.65 -17.22 6.47
C GLY A 156 -31.76 -16.20 6.24
N LEU A 157 -31.44 -14.91 6.22
CA LEU A 157 -32.37 -13.82 5.90
C LEU A 157 -32.95 -13.93 4.50
N THR A 158 -32.16 -14.39 3.53
CA THR A 158 -32.63 -14.60 2.16
C THR A 158 -33.68 -15.70 2.08
N PHE A 159 -33.56 -16.75 2.90
CA PHE A 159 -34.59 -17.78 3.02
C PHE A 159 -35.80 -17.34 3.84
N ALA A 160 -35.59 -16.54 4.89
CA ALA A 160 -36.64 -16.12 5.81
C ALA A 160 -37.49 -14.95 5.29
N ILE A 161 -36.87 -14.00 4.58
CA ILE A 161 -37.48 -12.75 4.12
C ILE A 161 -37.34 -12.68 2.60
N GLN A 162 -38.45 -12.72 1.85
CA GLN A 162 -38.41 -12.66 0.38
C GLN A 162 -38.37 -11.23 -0.18
N ASN A 163 -37.84 -10.27 0.59
CA ASN A 163 -37.72 -8.87 0.18
C ASN A 163 -36.25 -8.47 0.14
N THR A 164 -35.72 -8.34 -1.08
CA THR A 164 -34.33 -8.00 -1.34
C THR A 164 -33.94 -6.61 -0.85
N GLN A 165 -34.87 -5.65 -0.81
CA GLN A 165 -34.59 -4.32 -0.29
C GLN A 165 -34.37 -4.35 1.22
N ILE A 166 -35.19 -5.12 1.95
CA ILE A 166 -35.03 -5.31 3.40
C ILE A 166 -33.71 -6.04 3.69
N ILE A 167 -33.41 -7.10 2.94
CA ILE A 167 -32.14 -7.84 3.08
C ILE A 167 -30.94 -6.91 2.83
N ALA A 168 -30.99 -6.08 1.80
CA ALA A 168 -29.89 -5.16 1.46
C ALA A 168 -29.66 -4.12 2.57
N VAL A 169 -30.72 -3.54 3.12
CA VAL A 169 -30.63 -2.58 4.23
C VAL A 169 -30.08 -3.26 5.50
N VAL A 170 -30.57 -4.46 5.82
CA VAL A 170 -30.09 -5.24 6.98
C VAL A 170 -28.62 -5.60 6.79
N GLY A 171 -28.21 -6.06 5.61
CA GLY A 171 -26.82 -6.37 5.29
C GLY A 171 -25.90 -5.15 5.42
N LEU A 172 -26.35 -3.98 4.96
CA LEU A 172 -25.57 -2.74 5.08
C LEU A 172 -25.40 -2.31 6.54
N VAL A 173 -26.49 -2.31 7.32
CA VAL A 173 -26.44 -1.95 8.75
C VAL A 173 -25.56 -2.93 9.52
N MET A 174 -25.72 -4.23 9.27
CA MET A 174 -24.93 -5.29 9.89
C MET A 174 -23.45 -5.19 9.52
N GLY A 175 -23.12 -4.91 8.25
CA GLY A 175 -21.73 -4.77 7.80
C GLY A 175 -21.03 -3.58 8.47
N VAL A 176 -21.71 -2.43 8.56
CA VAL A 176 -21.17 -1.26 9.28
C VAL A 176 -20.99 -1.57 10.77
N ALA A 177 -22.01 -2.15 11.42
CA ALA A 177 -21.94 -2.50 12.84
C ALA A 177 -20.82 -3.51 13.15
N ALA A 178 -20.68 -4.56 12.34
CA ALA A 178 -19.64 -5.56 12.49
C ALA A 178 -18.24 -4.94 12.32
N SER A 179 -18.04 -4.09 11.30
CA SER A 179 -16.75 -3.41 11.09
C SER A 179 -16.35 -2.52 12.26
N LEU A 180 -17.29 -1.77 12.84
CA LEU A 180 -17.06 -0.95 14.02
C LEU A 180 -16.78 -1.79 15.27
N SER A 181 -17.53 -2.89 15.46
CA SER A 181 -17.34 -3.81 16.60
C SER A 181 -15.96 -4.45 16.57
N MET A 182 -15.54 -4.96 15.42
CA MET A 182 -14.21 -5.54 15.25
C MET A 182 -13.09 -4.52 15.45
N ALA A 183 -13.23 -3.32 14.89
CA ALA A 183 -12.25 -2.24 15.09
C ALA A 183 -12.15 -1.82 16.57
N ALA A 184 -13.28 -1.76 17.28
CA ALA A 184 -13.32 -1.43 18.71
C ALA A 184 -12.72 -2.55 19.57
N SER A 185 -13.03 -3.82 19.27
CA SER A 185 -12.48 -4.99 19.96
C SER A 185 -10.96 -5.03 19.84
N GLU A 186 -10.44 -4.79 18.63
CA GLU A 186 -9.01 -4.77 18.39
C GLU A 186 -8.34 -3.58 19.10
N TYR A 187 -8.95 -2.39 19.05
CA TYR A 187 -8.46 -1.22 19.79
C TYR A 187 -8.38 -1.46 21.31
N LEU A 188 -9.40 -2.11 21.88
CA LEU A 188 -9.42 -2.47 23.30
C LEU A 188 -8.39 -3.55 23.63
N SER A 189 -8.23 -4.57 22.77
CA SER A 189 -7.24 -5.63 22.91
C SER A 189 -5.82 -5.05 23.00
N GLN A 190 -5.46 -4.15 22.08
CA GLN A 190 -4.16 -3.45 22.12
C GLN A 190 -3.90 -2.70 23.43
N ARG A 191 -4.94 -2.09 24.01
CA ARG A 191 -4.82 -1.34 25.27
C ARG A 191 -4.70 -2.24 26.49
N SER A 192 -5.27 -3.45 26.42
CA SER A 192 -5.36 -4.39 27.53
C SER A 192 -4.05 -5.16 27.73
N ASP A 193 -3.33 -5.47 26.64
CA ASP A 193 -2.04 -6.16 26.65
C ASP A 193 -0.85 -5.28 27.13
N GLY A 194 -1.10 -4.05 27.59
CA GLY A 194 -0.10 -3.14 28.14
C GLY A 194 0.01 -3.15 29.68
N GLY A 195 -0.75 -4.00 30.37
CA GLY A 195 -0.67 -4.14 31.83
C GLY A 195 0.53 -4.97 32.28
N PRO A 196 1.24 -4.62 33.36
CA PRO A 196 2.35 -5.41 33.86
C PRO A 196 1.83 -6.79 34.27
N THR A 197 2.30 -7.84 33.61
CA THR A 197 2.24 -9.20 34.14
C THR A 197 3.14 -9.24 35.37
N ASP A 198 2.53 -9.13 36.55
CA ASP A 198 3.19 -9.40 37.83
C ASP A 198 3.59 -10.90 37.87
N PRO A 199 4.78 -11.23 38.38
CA PRO A 199 5.42 -12.55 38.21
C PRO A 199 4.79 -13.70 39.01
#